data_AF-V8N870-F1
#
_entry.id   AF-V8N870-F1
#
_cell.length_a   1.000
_cell.length_b   1.000
_cell.length_c   1.000
_cell.angle_alpha   90.00
_cell.angle_beta   90.00
_cell.angle_gamma   90.00
#
_symmetry.space_group_name_H-M   'P 1'
#
loop_
_entity.id
_entity.type
_entity.pdbx_description
1 polymer ?
#
loop_
_entity_poly.entity_id
_entity_poly.type
_entity_poly.pdbx_seq_one_letter_code
_entity_poly.pdbx_strand_id
1 'polypeptide(L)'
;MGSAPDTFKASYLEKKRRPCWCCASVCNAYLAEGVAAAASAPHRLENGERPAPLFCAGGIPARLLCGPHCPGSGVGDQGIPRLSSSLTLLVPISDINDNAPAFPQPSYTVFVKENNPPGAHIFTVSASDPDIAENALITYSIDEKLWPLSSYISVHSESGKLYALQSLDYEELKLLEFQVRAKDAGMPSLCGNVTVQVFVMDQNDNAPSVSRSSEENLILLMVPVMPEHIVGKIHALDADSGYNAWLSYELVEESHGPWTVGQYSGE
;
A
#
# COMPACT_ATOMS: atom_id res chain seq x y z
N MET A 1 1.94 7.15 70.80
CA MET A 1 3.33 6.99 70.28
C MET A 1 3.49 5.54 69.86
N GLY A 2 3.91 5.14 68.67
CA GLY A 2 4.24 5.82 67.43
C GLY A 2 4.04 4.79 66.29
N SER A 3 3.67 5.30 65.13
CA SER A 3 3.35 4.58 63.90
C SER A 3 4.54 3.83 63.31
N ALA A 4 4.33 2.57 62.89
CA ALA A 4 5.19 1.84 61.95
C ALA A 4 4.47 1.76 60.58
N PRO A 5 5.19 1.80 59.44
CA PRO A 5 4.58 2.05 58.13
C PRO A 5 4.00 0.79 57.47
N ASP A 6 2.95 1.04 56.69
CA ASP A 6 2.17 0.09 55.89
C ASP A 6 3.00 -0.61 54.81
N THR A 7 3.08 -1.94 54.88
CA THR A 7 3.38 -2.80 53.72
C THR A 7 2.09 -3.14 53.00
N PHE A 8 1.84 -2.48 51.86
CA PHE A 8 0.82 -2.93 50.91
C PHE A 8 1.40 -4.01 49.99
N LYS A 9 0.87 -5.23 50.14
CA LYS A 9 0.93 -6.30 49.14
C LYS A 9 -0.04 -5.97 48.01
N ALA A 10 0.46 -5.94 46.77
CA ALA A 10 -0.38 -6.04 45.58
C ALA A 10 -0.12 -7.40 44.92
N SER A 11 -1.04 -8.33 45.13
CA SER A 11 -1.20 -9.57 44.39
C SER A 11 -1.74 -9.26 42.99
N TYR A 12 -0.99 -9.58 41.94
CA TYR A 12 -1.49 -9.52 40.56
C TYR A 12 -1.93 -10.91 40.11
N LEU A 13 -3.19 -11.00 39.68
CA LEU A 13 -3.87 -12.19 39.18
C LEU A 13 -3.27 -12.63 37.83
N GLU A 14 -2.78 -13.87 37.79
CA GLU A 14 -2.51 -14.57 36.52
C GLU A 14 -3.82 -14.84 35.78
N LYS A 15 -3.97 -14.27 34.58
CA LYS A 15 -4.89 -14.79 33.56
C LYS A 15 -4.08 -15.22 32.33
N LYS A 16 -3.99 -16.55 32.18
CA LYS A 16 -3.49 -17.26 31.01
C LYS A 16 -4.11 -16.73 29.71
N ARG A 17 -3.27 -16.45 28.70
CA ARG A 17 -3.51 -16.74 27.27
C ARG A 17 -2.17 -16.65 26.50
N ARG A 18 -1.83 -17.72 25.78
CA ARG A 18 -0.79 -17.80 24.73
C ARG A 18 -1.51 -17.70 23.36
N PRO A 19 -0.81 -17.56 22.21
CA PRO A 19 0.18 -16.54 21.86
C PRO A 19 -0.16 -15.87 20.51
N CYS A 20 0.26 -14.62 20.29
CA CYS A 20 0.61 -14.10 18.96
C CYS A 20 1.79 -13.15 19.17
N TRP A 21 2.93 -13.52 18.58
CA TRP A 21 4.19 -12.78 18.68
C TRP A 21 4.18 -11.64 17.67
N CYS A 22 4.04 -10.41 18.16
CA CYS A 22 4.93 -9.27 17.90
C CYS A 22 4.45 -8.10 18.78
N CYS A 23 5.43 -7.42 19.38
CA CYS A 23 5.35 -6.53 20.54
C CYS A 23 4.07 -5.70 20.73
N ALA A 24 3.56 -5.73 21.97
CA ALA A 24 2.66 -4.74 22.50
C ALA A 24 3.39 -3.82 23.48
N SER A 25 3.12 -2.52 23.33
CA SER A 25 3.01 -1.48 24.37
C SER A 25 4.29 -0.87 24.95
N VAL A 26 4.50 0.45 24.71
CA VAL A 26 4.58 1.50 25.77
C VAL A 26 4.13 2.87 25.19
N CYS A 27 3.21 3.52 25.92
CA CYS A 27 2.89 4.95 26.11
C CYS A 27 3.97 5.98 25.66
N ASN A 28 3.70 7.24 25.29
CA ASN A 28 2.74 8.21 25.81
C ASN A 28 2.75 9.48 24.92
N ALA A 29 1.69 10.29 24.99
CA ALA A 29 1.56 11.59 24.34
C ALA A 29 2.66 12.60 24.72
N TYR A 30 3.22 13.33 23.74
CA TYR A 30 3.76 14.69 23.96
C TYR A 30 3.75 15.49 22.64
N LEU A 31 2.70 16.32 22.49
CA LEU A 31 2.67 17.48 21.60
C LEU A 31 2.87 18.73 22.47
N ALA A 32 3.61 19.69 21.91
CA ALA A 32 3.86 21.04 22.41
C ALA A 32 4.78 21.14 23.63
N GLU A 33 6.04 21.54 23.38
CA GLU A 33 6.63 22.76 23.96
C GLU A 33 8.04 22.98 23.40
N GLY A 34 8.41 24.25 23.23
CA GLY A 34 9.67 24.67 22.59
C GLY A 34 10.91 24.14 23.32
N VAL A 35 11.90 23.70 22.53
CA VAL A 35 13.18 23.21 23.06
C VAL A 35 14.02 24.40 23.50
N ALA A 36 14.02 24.71 24.80
CA ALA A 36 15.05 25.53 25.43
C ALA A 36 16.07 24.59 26.08
N ALA A 37 17.34 24.65 25.65
CA ALA A 37 18.43 24.06 26.41
C ALA A 37 18.56 24.84 27.73
N ALA A 38 18.06 24.29 28.84
CA ALA A 38 18.28 24.86 30.15
C ALA A 38 19.75 24.66 30.53
N ALA A 39 20.52 25.75 30.61
CA ALA A 39 21.84 25.73 31.22
C ALA A 39 21.69 25.37 32.71
N SER A 40 22.46 24.39 33.19
CA SER A 40 22.61 24.16 34.62
C SER A 40 23.11 25.44 35.31
N ALA A 41 22.74 25.63 36.57
CA ALA A 41 23.22 26.77 37.36
C ALA A 41 24.75 26.86 37.32
N PRO A 42 25.34 28.07 37.26
CA PRO A 42 26.80 28.22 37.16
C PRO A 42 27.49 27.51 38.33
N HIS A 43 28.27 26.48 38.01
CA HIS A 43 29.00 25.70 38.99
C HIS A 43 30.41 26.28 39.15
N ARG A 44 30.77 26.68 40.38
CA ARG A 44 32.15 27.05 40.71
C ARG A 44 32.93 25.75 40.92
N LEU A 45 33.99 25.56 40.15
CA LEU A 45 34.87 24.39 40.30
C LEU A 45 36.22 24.86 40.83
N GLU A 46 36.77 24.15 41.82
CA GLU A 46 38.14 24.33 42.28
C GLU A 46 39.11 23.46 41.47
N ASN A 47 40.38 23.87 41.40
CA ASN A 47 41.40 23.14 40.65
C ASN A 47 41.54 21.70 41.19
N GLY A 48 41.16 20.71 40.38
CA GLY A 48 41.24 19.28 40.71
C GLY A 48 39.89 18.61 40.96
N GLU A 49 38.77 19.34 40.92
CA GLU A 49 37.44 18.71 40.96
C GLU A 49 37.06 18.07 39.62
N ARG A 50 36.25 17.00 39.68
CA ARG A 50 35.72 16.35 38.47
C ARG A 50 34.75 17.30 37.77
N PRO A 51 34.86 17.47 36.43
CA PRO A 51 33.92 18.31 35.69
C PRO A 51 32.51 17.74 35.77
N ALA A 52 31.51 18.62 35.84
CA ALA A 52 30.11 18.23 35.84
C ALA A 52 29.72 17.61 34.49
N PRO A 53 29.04 16.45 34.46
CA PRO A 53 28.52 15.89 33.21
C PRO A 53 27.39 16.76 32.62
N LEU A 54 27.31 16.80 31.30
CA LEU A 54 26.22 17.44 30.56
C LEU A 54 25.00 16.50 30.55
N PHE A 55 23.81 17.05 30.80
CA PHE A 55 22.55 16.30 30.77
C PHE A 55 21.58 16.93 29.77
N CYS A 56 20.77 16.11 29.10
CA CYS A 56 19.61 16.60 28.35
C CYS A 56 18.52 17.04 29.33
N ALA A 57 18.05 18.28 29.19
CA ALA A 57 17.03 18.86 30.08
C ALA A 57 15.59 18.42 29.74
N GLY A 58 15.38 17.67 28.65
CA GLY A 58 14.08 17.20 28.18
C GLY A 58 14.18 16.23 26.99
N GLY A 59 13.05 15.70 26.53
CA GLY A 59 12.98 14.85 25.33
C GLY A 59 13.27 15.63 24.05
N ILE A 60 14.06 15.05 23.15
CA ILE A 60 14.43 15.65 21.88
C ILE A 60 13.60 14.98 20.76
N PRO A 61 12.66 15.66 20.11
CA PRO A 61 11.86 15.06 19.05
C PRO A 61 12.71 14.84 17.79
N ALA A 62 12.54 13.69 17.13
CA ALA A 62 13.27 13.27 15.93
C ALA A 62 13.29 14.32 14.81
N ARG A 63 12.23 15.14 14.69
CA ARG A 63 12.08 16.17 13.65
C ARG A 63 12.98 17.41 13.82
N LEU A 64 13.68 17.58 14.95
CA LEU A 64 14.57 18.72 15.19
C LEU A 64 16.04 18.33 15.03
N LEU A 65 16.45 18.08 13.78
CA LEU A 65 17.82 17.70 13.45
C LEU A 65 18.59 18.74 12.62
N CYS A 66 18.12 19.99 12.58
CA CYS A 66 19.00 21.13 12.33
C CYS A 66 19.70 21.53 13.63
N GLY A 67 20.63 20.65 14.07
CA GLY A 67 21.70 20.85 15.04
C GLY A 67 21.34 21.52 16.37
N PRO A 68 21.23 20.78 17.49
CA PRO A 68 21.28 21.41 18.80
C PRO A 68 22.71 21.94 18.98
N HIS A 69 22.90 23.22 18.71
CA HIS A 69 24.05 23.93 19.23
C HIS A 69 23.78 24.04 20.73
N CYS A 70 24.55 23.31 21.54
CA CYS A 70 24.59 23.67 22.95
C CYS A 70 25.06 25.13 23.02
N PRO A 71 24.32 26.04 23.68
CA PRO A 71 24.82 27.39 23.92
C PRO A 71 26.23 27.29 24.49
N GLY A 72 27.18 28.01 23.89
CA GLY A 72 28.61 27.84 24.15
C GLY A 72 28.91 27.81 25.66
N SER A 73 29.60 26.76 26.10
CA SER A 73 30.03 26.66 27.49
C SER A 73 31.20 27.62 27.70
N GLY A 74 30.98 28.67 28.47
CA GLY A 74 32.00 29.66 28.83
C GLY A 74 32.61 29.38 30.19
N VAL A 75 33.94 29.39 30.27
CA VAL A 75 34.70 29.31 31.53
C VAL A 75 35.45 30.62 31.70
N GLY A 76 35.38 31.22 32.89
CA GLY A 76 36.09 32.46 33.22
C GLY A 76 36.80 32.33 34.56
N ASP A 77 38.01 32.87 34.64
CA ASP A 77 38.72 32.98 35.91
C ASP A 77 38.19 34.15 36.78
N GLN A 78 38.67 34.21 38.03
CA GLN A 78 38.35 35.29 38.96
C GLN A 78 39.50 36.31 39.04
N GLY A 79 40.40 36.33 38.06
CA GLY A 79 41.56 37.23 38.03
C GLY A 79 41.18 38.69 37.75
N ILE A 80 42.15 39.60 37.91
CA ILE A 80 42.03 41.00 37.49
C ILE A 80 43.24 41.32 36.59
N PRO A 81 43.06 41.51 35.26
CA PRO A 81 41.81 41.37 34.52
C PRO A 81 41.32 39.91 34.45
N ARG A 82 40.00 39.71 34.30
CA ARG A 82 39.41 38.39 34.11
C ARG A 82 39.70 37.88 32.70
N LEU A 83 40.09 36.62 32.58
CA LEU A 83 40.18 35.93 31.30
C LEU A 83 39.06 34.90 31.17
N SER A 84 38.49 34.77 29.97
CA SER A 84 37.47 33.77 29.67
C SER A 84 37.75 33.04 28.37
N SER A 85 37.27 31.80 28.29
CA SER A 85 37.31 30.95 27.11
C SER A 85 35.94 30.31 26.89
N SER A 86 35.47 30.27 25.65
CA SER A 86 34.22 29.59 25.29
C SER A 86 34.48 28.43 24.34
N LEU A 87 33.78 27.32 24.55
CA LEU A 87 33.77 26.17 23.65
C LEU A 87 32.36 25.94 23.10
N THR A 88 32.26 25.79 21.78
CA THR A 88 31.03 25.37 21.10
C THR A 88 31.08 23.87 20.88
N LEU A 89 30.06 23.14 21.36
CA LEU A 89 29.93 21.70 21.18
C LEU A 89 28.89 21.42 20.09
N LEU A 90 29.27 20.58 19.11
CA LEU A 90 28.35 20.03 18.12
C LEU A 90 27.86 18.68 18.62
N VAL A 91 26.56 18.57 18.91
CA VAL A 91 25.93 17.31 19.33
C VAL A 91 25.04 16.81 18.19
N PRO A 92 25.48 15.82 17.39
CA PRO A 92 24.61 15.20 16.40
C PRO A 92 23.54 14.37 17.14
N ILE A 93 22.27 14.55 16.79
CA ILE A 93 21.19 13.67 17.25
C ILE A 93 21.07 12.52 16.25
N SER A 94 20.95 11.29 16.74
CA SER A 94 20.64 10.13 15.89
C SER A 94 19.15 9.85 15.97
N ASP A 95 18.54 9.60 14.81
CA ASP A 95 17.16 9.16 14.71
C ASP A 95 16.99 7.70 15.18
N ILE A 96 15.82 7.34 15.70
CA ILE A 96 15.45 5.98 16.06
C ILE A 96 14.30 5.56 15.15
N ASN A 97 14.37 4.35 14.58
CA ASN A 97 13.31 3.81 13.71
C ASN A 97 12.07 3.42 14.54
N ASP A 98 11.20 4.39 14.81
CA ASP A 98 10.00 4.21 15.63
C ASP A 98 8.69 4.44 14.86
N ASN A 99 8.77 4.85 13.60
CA ASN A 99 7.62 4.94 12.71
C ASN A 99 7.73 3.88 11.61
N ALA A 100 6.58 3.31 11.22
CA ALA A 100 6.53 2.35 10.13
C ALA A 100 6.03 3.04 8.86
N PRO A 101 6.44 2.58 7.66
CA PRO A 101 5.94 3.09 6.41
C PRO A 101 4.41 2.97 6.34
N ALA A 102 3.71 4.07 6.10
CA ALA A 102 2.26 4.12 6.06
C ALA A 102 1.74 4.49 4.68
N PHE A 103 0.73 3.76 4.19
CA PHE A 103 -0.02 4.12 3.00
C PHE A 103 -1.17 5.07 3.37
N PRO A 104 -1.52 6.04 2.52
CA PRO A 104 -2.60 6.99 2.79
C PRO A 104 -4.00 6.34 2.76
N GLN A 105 -4.13 5.18 2.11
CA GLN A 105 -5.36 4.42 2.02
C GLN A 105 -5.09 2.95 2.37
N PRO A 106 -6.08 2.24 2.97
CA PRO A 106 -5.96 0.81 3.28
C PRO A 106 -6.09 -0.08 2.03
N SER A 107 -6.69 0.43 0.95
CA SER A 107 -6.88 -0.28 -0.29
C SER A 107 -6.94 0.65 -1.50
N TYR A 108 -6.48 0.17 -2.66
CA TYR A 108 -6.61 0.86 -3.95
C TYR A 108 -7.39 0.03 -4.95
N THR A 109 -8.25 0.69 -5.73
CA THR A 109 -8.99 0.09 -6.85
C THR A 109 -8.49 0.69 -8.15
N VAL A 110 -8.05 -0.17 -9.07
CA VAL A 110 -7.45 0.19 -10.35
C VAL A 110 -8.22 -0.51 -11.45
N PHE A 111 -8.46 0.19 -12.56
CA PHE A 111 -9.10 -0.38 -13.75
C PHE A 111 -8.09 -0.42 -14.89
N VAL A 112 -7.91 -1.58 -15.49
CA VAL A 112 -6.96 -1.81 -16.59
C VAL A 112 -7.72 -2.43 -17.74
N LYS A 113 -7.56 -1.90 -18.95
CA LYS A 113 -8.12 -2.54 -20.13
C LYS A 113 -7.37 -3.83 -20.41
N GLU A 114 -8.10 -4.87 -20.79
CA GLU A 114 -7.45 -6.05 -21.36
C GLU A 114 -6.70 -5.71 -22.65
N ASN A 115 -5.96 -6.68 -23.19
CA ASN A 115 -5.12 -6.48 -24.36
C ASN A 115 -4.07 -5.37 -24.15
N ASN A 116 -3.70 -5.11 -22.88
CA ASN A 116 -2.67 -4.15 -22.54
C ASN A 116 -1.29 -4.62 -23.03
N PRO A 117 -0.40 -3.71 -23.44
CA PRO A 117 0.95 -4.12 -23.81
C PRO A 117 1.66 -4.76 -22.60
N PRO A 118 2.40 -5.87 -22.79
CA PRO A 118 3.26 -6.41 -21.76
C PRO A 118 4.27 -5.35 -21.28
N GLY A 119 4.49 -5.28 -19.97
CA GLY A 119 5.29 -4.23 -19.33
C GLY A 119 4.57 -2.89 -19.15
N ALA A 120 3.25 -2.80 -19.41
CA ALA A 120 2.49 -1.58 -19.19
C ALA A 120 2.51 -1.15 -17.72
N HIS A 121 2.74 0.14 -17.49
CA HIS A 121 2.51 0.75 -16.18
C HIS A 121 0.99 0.81 -15.91
N ILE A 122 0.57 0.28 -14.77
CA ILE A 122 -0.86 0.23 -14.40
C ILE A 122 -1.23 1.21 -13.30
N PHE A 123 -0.37 1.35 -12.28
CA PHE A 123 -0.66 2.16 -11.10
C PHE A 123 0.63 2.46 -10.32
N THR A 124 0.58 3.41 -9.40
CA THR A 124 1.71 3.70 -8.50
C THR A 124 1.21 3.76 -7.08
N VAL A 125 1.74 2.88 -6.23
CA VAL A 125 1.53 2.98 -4.79
C VAL A 125 2.58 3.90 -4.17
N SER A 126 2.21 4.58 -3.09
CA SER A 126 3.13 5.41 -2.32
C SER A 126 2.84 5.23 -0.85
N ALA A 127 3.87 4.81 -0.11
CA ALA A 127 3.93 4.88 1.33
C ALA A 127 4.82 6.06 1.74
N SER A 128 4.63 6.54 2.97
CA SER A 128 5.45 7.58 3.58
C SER A 128 5.89 7.14 4.97
N ASP A 129 7.14 7.44 5.30
CA ASP A 129 7.72 7.20 6.60
C ASP A 129 8.25 8.55 7.14
N PRO A 130 7.83 9.00 8.34
CA PRO A 130 8.24 10.27 8.90
C PRO A 130 9.63 10.26 9.56
N ASP A 131 10.33 9.12 9.59
CA ASP A 131 11.70 9.00 10.11
C ASP A 131 12.74 9.64 9.17
N ILE A 132 14.03 9.48 9.45
CA ILE A 132 15.10 10.17 8.71
C ILE A 132 16.07 9.19 8.05
N ALA A 133 16.50 9.53 6.83
CA ALA A 133 17.51 8.78 6.08
C ALA A 133 17.11 7.30 5.88
N GLU A 134 17.91 6.35 6.36
CA GLU A 134 17.67 4.91 6.19
C GLU A 134 16.37 4.45 6.87
N ASN A 135 16.01 5.06 8.01
CA ASN A 135 14.76 4.77 8.73
C ASN A 135 13.52 5.17 7.91
N ALA A 136 13.64 6.13 6.99
CA ALA A 136 12.56 6.50 6.06
C ALA A 136 12.76 6.00 4.62
N LEU A 137 13.80 5.22 4.36
CA LEU A 137 14.08 4.71 3.02
C LEU A 137 13.20 3.49 2.73
N ILE A 138 12.13 3.71 1.95
CA ILE A 138 11.11 2.69 1.69
C ILE A 138 11.47 1.82 0.49
N THR A 139 11.35 0.51 0.66
CA THR A 139 11.38 -0.49 -0.40
C THR A 139 10.03 -1.19 -0.54
N TYR A 140 9.51 -1.29 -1.75
CA TYR A 140 8.23 -1.94 -2.08
C TYR A 140 8.43 -3.39 -2.56
N SER A 141 7.50 -4.26 -2.17
CA SER A 141 7.44 -5.66 -2.61
C SER A 141 6.00 -6.16 -2.65
N ILE A 142 5.72 -7.20 -3.44
CA ILE A 142 4.39 -7.85 -3.48
C ILE A 142 4.43 -9.08 -2.56
N ASP A 143 3.40 -9.26 -1.73
CA ASP A 143 3.26 -10.44 -0.86
C ASP A 143 2.48 -11.54 -1.61
N GLU A 144 3.21 -12.54 -2.13
CA GLU A 144 2.68 -13.62 -2.99
C GLU A 144 1.97 -14.76 -2.21
N LYS A 145 1.36 -14.48 -1.05
CA LYS A 145 0.77 -15.52 -0.20
C LYS A 145 -0.45 -16.22 -0.80
N LEU A 146 -1.19 -15.55 -1.68
CA LEU A 146 -2.49 -16.01 -2.14
C LEU A 146 -2.38 -16.90 -3.39
N TRP A 147 -1.55 -16.52 -4.37
CA TRP A 147 -1.34 -17.22 -5.63
C TRP A 147 -0.12 -16.63 -6.36
N PRO A 148 0.48 -17.31 -7.36
CA PRO A 148 1.66 -16.81 -8.06
C PRO A 148 1.33 -15.59 -8.94
N LEU A 149 1.41 -14.41 -8.34
CA LEU A 149 1.21 -13.11 -8.98
C LEU A 149 2.40 -12.66 -9.83
N SER A 150 3.57 -13.27 -9.62
CA SER A 150 4.83 -12.92 -10.28
C SER A 150 4.81 -13.08 -11.81
N SER A 151 3.83 -13.78 -12.38
CA SER A 151 3.63 -13.83 -13.83
C SER A 151 2.77 -12.69 -14.37
N TYR A 152 1.94 -12.07 -13.53
CA TYR A 152 0.98 -11.05 -13.94
C TYR A 152 1.44 -9.64 -13.60
N ILE A 153 1.90 -9.40 -12.38
CA ILE A 153 2.20 -8.06 -11.87
C ILE A 153 3.60 -8.01 -11.25
N SER A 154 4.29 -6.90 -11.46
CA SER A 154 5.52 -6.56 -10.73
C SER A 154 5.42 -5.17 -10.10
N VAL A 155 6.22 -4.94 -9.06
CA VAL A 155 6.38 -3.63 -8.42
C VAL A 155 7.83 -3.17 -8.53
N HIS A 156 8.04 -1.91 -8.88
CA HIS A 156 9.36 -1.28 -8.80
C HIS A 156 9.67 -0.94 -7.35
N SER A 157 10.78 -1.50 -6.84
CA SER A 157 11.14 -1.48 -5.42
C SER A 157 11.31 -0.09 -4.83
N GLU A 158 11.75 0.90 -5.62
CA GLU A 158 12.01 2.26 -5.11
C GLU A 158 10.85 3.23 -5.38
N SER A 159 10.14 3.04 -6.50
CA SER A 159 9.19 4.03 -6.99
C SER A 159 7.73 3.64 -6.76
N GLY A 160 7.47 2.41 -6.28
CA GLY A 160 6.13 1.87 -6.08
C GLY A 160 5.30 1.73 -7.37
N LYS A 161 5.94 1.80 -8.55
CA LYS A 161 5.24 1.66 -9.84
C LYS A 161 4.90 0.19 -10.05
N LEU A 162 3.64 -0.09 -10.29
CA LEU A 162 3.12 -1.40 -10.65
C LEU A 162 3.07 -1.54 -12.16
N TYR A 163 3.53 -2.69 -12.66
CA TYR A 163 3.52 -3.04 -14.08
C TYR A 163 2.83 -4.37 -14.31
N ALA A 164 2.04 -4.44 -15.39
CA ALA A 164 1.52 -5.69 -15.90
C ALA A 164 2.62 -6.38 -16.74
N LEU A 165 3.04 -7.58 -16.35
CA LEU A 165 4.11 -8.33 -17.01
C LEU A 165 3.66 -9.00 -18.30
N GLN A 166 2.36 -9.23 -18.44
CA GLN A 166 1.73 -9.78 -19.63
C GLN A 166 0.46 -9.00 -20.00
N SER A 167 -0.07 -9.31 -21.18
CA SER A 167 -1.41 -8.86 -21.55
C SER A 167 -2.42 -9.54 -20.64
N LEU A 168 -3.31 -8.74 -20.04
CA LEU A 168 -4.45 -9.25 -19.31
C LEU A 168 -5.56 -9.61 -20.31
N ASP A 169 -6.32 -10.63 -19.95
CA ASP A 169 -7.43 -11.20 -20.71
C ASP A 169 -8.66 -11.22 -19.79
N TYR A 170 -9.73 -10.55 -20.18
CA TYR A 170 -10.92 -10.40 -19.35
C TYR A 170 -11.70 -11.72 -19.23
N GLU A 171 -11.69 -12.54 -20.28
CA GLU A 171 -12.31 -13.86 -20.33
C GLU A 171 -11.64 -14.84 -19.34
N GLU A 172 -10.31 -14.77 -19.17
CA GLU A 172 -9.56 -15.57 -18.21
C GLU A 172 -9.57 -14.98 -16.79
N LEU A 173 -9.34 -13.67 -16.63
CA LEU A 173 -9.05 -13.06 -15.33
C LEU A 173 -9.63 -11.64 -15.17
N LYS A 174 -10.76 -11.55 -14.47
CA LYS A 174 -11.50 -10.28 -14.27
C LYS A 174 -11.01 -9.42 -13.11
N LEU A 175 -10.43 -10.04 -12.08
CA LEU A 175 -10.00 -9.36 -10.86
C LEU A 175 -8.69 -9.95 -10.33
N LEU A 176 -7.68 -9.10 -10.17
CA LEU A 176 -6.47 -9.41 -9.43
C LEU A 176 -6.48 -8.67 -8.10
N GLU A 177 -6.46 -9.41 -7.00
CA GLU A 177 -6.31 -8.85 -5.65
C GLU A 177 -5.00 -9.32 -5.03
N PHE A 178 -4.19 -8.37 -4.55
CA PHE A 178 -2.90 -8.65 -3.92
C PHE A 178 -2.50 -7.60 -2.88
N GLN A 179 -1.52 -7.93 -2.03
CA GLN A 179 -0.98 -7.00 -1.05
C GLN A 179 0.39 -6.48 -1.48
N VAL A 180 0.57 -5.16 -1.42
CA VAL A 180 1.87 -4.51 -1.55
C VAL A 180 2.39 -4.17 -0.17
N ARG A 181 3.63 -4.55 0.11
CA ARG A 181 4.36 -4.27 1.34
C ARG A 181 5.37 -3.16 1.10
N ALA A 182 5.33 -2.13 1.94
CA ALA A 182 6.38 -1.13 2.09
C ALA A 182 7.21 -1.47 3.34
N LYS A 183 8.53 -1.48 3.21
CA LYS A 183 9.46 -1.78 4.29
C LYS A 183 10.54 -0.70 4.34
N ASP A 184 10.83 -0.17 5.53
CA ASP A 184 11.94 0.75 5.72
C ASP A 184 13.30 0.02 5.69
N ALA A 185 14.39 0.77 5.70
CA ALA A 185 15.75 0.25 5.85
C ALA A 185 16.29 0.40 7.30
N GLY A 186 15.41 0.68 8.28
CA GLY A 186 15.78 0.86 9.67
C GLY A 186 16.14 -0.45 10.39
N MET A 187 16.66 -0.32 11.62
CA MET A 187 17.03 -1.46 12.47
C MET A 187 16.44 -1.31 13.90
N PRO A 188 15.46 -2.15 14.30
CA PRO A 188 14.79 -3.17 13.50
C PRO A 188 13.93 -2.53 12.40
N SER A 189 13.80 -3.23 11.26
CA SER A 189 13.02 -2.71 10.14
C SER A 189 11.52 -2.84 10.41
N LEU A 190 10.74 -1.80 10.10
CA LEU A 190 9.29 -1.79 10.21
C LEU A 190 8.65 -1.88 8.81
N CYS A 191 7.37 -2.22 8.76
CA CYS A 191 6.65 -2.39 7.51
C CYS A 191 5.16 -2.03 7.60
N GLY A 192 4.62 -1.61 6.46
CA GLY A 192 3.19 -1.42 6.24
C GLY A 192 2.74 -2.18 5.01
N ASN A 193 1.45 -2.55 4.97
CA ASN A 193 0.85 -3.26 3.86
C ASN A 193 -0.38 -2.49 3.34
N VAL A 194 -0.69 -2.64 2.05
CA VAL A 194 -1.90 -2.13 1.41
C VAL A 194 -2.46 -3.16 0.43
N THR A 195 -3.78 -3.25 0.33
CA THR A 195 -4.44 -4.11 -0.67
C THR A 195 -4.63 -3.37 -1.99
N VAL A 196 -4.33 -4.00 -3.11
CA VAL A 196 -4.57 -3.47 -4.45
C VAL A 196 -5.51 -4.42 -5.19
N GLN A 197 -6.61 -3.87 -5.71
CA GLN A 197 -7.58 -4.56 -6.55
C GLN A 197 -7.50 -4.01 -7.97
N VAL A 198 -7.13 -4.86 -8.91
CA VAL A 198 -7.07 -4.53 -10.33
C VAL A 198 -8.23 -5.20 -11.04
N PHE A 199 -9.18 -4.41 -11.50
CA PHE A 199 -10.29 -4.83 -12.33
C PHE A 199 -9.89 -4.75 -13.80
N VAL A 200 -10.00 -5.87 -14.50
CA VAL A 200 -9.81 -5.92 -15.95
C VAL A 200 -11.10 -5.47 -16.61
N MET A 201 -10.98 -4.57 -17.59
CA MET A 201 -12.10 -4.05 -18.36
C MET A 201 -12.17 -4.75 -19.71
N ASP A 202 -13.32 -5.35 -19.95
CA ASP A 202 -13.79 -5.94 -21.21
C ASP A 202 -13.64 -4.98 -22.40
N GLN A 203 -13.14 -5.51 -23.52
CA GLN A 203 -13.04 -4.93 -24.85
C GLN A 203 -13.72 -5.90 -25.82
N ASN A 204 -14.21 -5.39 -26.94
CA ASN A 204 -14.81 -6.24 -27.96
C ASN A 204 -13.71 -6.86 -28.83
N ASP A 205 -13.17 -8.00 -28.40
CA ASP A 205 -12.13 -8.74 -29.12
C ASP A 205 -12.52 -10.18 -29.46
N ASN A 206 -13.64 -10.68 -28.93
CA ASN A 206 -14.24 -11.93 -29.38
C ASN A 206 -15.36 -11.67 -30.39
N ALA A 207 -15.25 -12.29 -31.56
CA ALA A 207 -16.30 -12.21 -32.57
C ALA A 207 -17.43 -13.23 -32.27
N PRO A 208 -18.71 -12.90 -32.56
CA PRO A 208 -19.81 -13.84 -32.42
C PRO A 208 -19.59 -15.13 -33.22
N SER A 209 -19.88 -16.27 -32.61
CA SER A 209 -19.79 -17.60 -33.24
C SER A 209 -21.15 -18.31 -33.23
N VAL A 210 -21.55 -18.86 -34.37
CA VAL A 210 -22.81 -19.62 -34.47
C VAL A 210 -22.57 -21.04 -33.98
N SER A 211 -23.27 -21.45 -32.92
CA SER A 211 -23.25 -22.83 -32.43
C SER A 211 -24.05 -23.70 -33.39
N ARG A 212 -23.37 -24.45 -34.27
CA ARG A 212 -24.02 -25.43 -35.15
C ARG A 212 -24.15 -26.77 -34.43
N SER A 213 -25.35 -27.36 -34.44
CA SER A 213 -25.44 -28.82 -34.28
C SER A 213 -24.84 -29.45 -35.53
N SER A 214 -23.92 -30.40 -35.37
CA SER A 214 -23.18 -31.07 -36.44
C SER A 214 -24.03 -31.91 -37.40
N GLU A 215 -25.35 -31.93 -37.23
CA GLU A 215 -26.28 -32.71 -38.04
C GLU A 215 -27.23 -31.75 -38.79
N GLU A 216 -26.95 -31.64 -40.08
CA GLU A 216 -27.80 -31.12 -41.17
C GLU A 216 -28.13 -29.61 -41.18
N ASN A 217 -27.37 -28.86 -41.99
CA ASN A 217 -27.73 -27.53 -42.53
C ASN A 217 -29.01 -27.54 -43.42
N LEU A 218 -29.78 -28.64 -43.43
CA LEU A 218 -30.95 -28.83 -44.26
C LEU A 218 -32.17 -28.85 -43.38
N ILE A 219 -32.94 -27.76 -43.41
CA ILE A 219 -34.26 -27.73 -42.81
C ILE A 219 -35.26 -28.21 -43.87
N LEU A 220 -35.83 -29.40 -43.67
CA LEU A 220 -36.89 -29.94 -44.52
C LEU A 220 -38.23 -29.32 -44.13
N LEU A 221 -38.77 -28.45 -45.00
CA LEU A 221 -40.11 -27.88 -44.86
C LEU A 221 -41.15 -28.71 -45.62
N MET A 222 -42.18 -29.20 -44.92
CA MET A 222 -43.36 -29.75 -45.58
C MET A 222 -44.31 -28.63 -46.00
N VAL A 223 -44.61 -28.55 -47.30
CA VAL A 223 -45.53 -27.56 -47.87
C VAL A 223 -46.99 -28.07 -47.91
N PRO A 224 -48.00 -27.19 -47.75
CA PRO A 224 -47.90 -25.73 -47.59
C PRO A 224 -47.60 -25.31 -46.15
N VAL A 225 -46.73 -24.31 -46.01
CA VAL A 225 -46.35 -23.70 -44.72
C VAL A 225 -47.15 -22.40 -44.54
N MET A 226 -47.67 -22.15 -43.34
CA MET A 226 -48.39 -20.92 -43.02
C MET A 226 -47.41 -19.74 -42.85
N PRO A 227 -47.84 -18.49 -43.12
CA PRO A 227 -47.06 -17.31 -42.72
C PRO A 227 -46.71 -17.37 -41.22
N GLU A 228 -45.54 -16.87 -40.83
CA GLU A 228 -45.02 -16.87 -39.44
C GLU A 228 -44.63 -18.25 -38.89
N HIS A 229 -44.48 -19.27 -39.74
CA HIS A 229 -43.95 -20.55 -39.29
C HIS A 229 -42.44 -20.45 -39.04
N ILE A 230 -42.03 -20.73 -37.80
CA ILE A 230 -40.61 -20.76 -37.41
C ILE A 230 -39.95 -21.98 -38.05
N VAL A 231 -38.99 -21.73 -38.94
CA VAL A 231 -38.28 -22.75 -39.70
C VAL A 231 -37.03 -23.22 -38.96
N GLY A 232 -36.39 -22.33 -38.23
CA GLY A 232 -35.22 -22.66 -37.42
C GLY A 232 -34.91 -21.51 -36.47
N LYS A 233 -33.87 -21.72 -35.66
CA LYS A 233 -33.37 -20.69 -34.75
C LYS A 233 -31.86 -20.65 -34.83
N ILE A 234 -31.32 -19.47 -35.11
CA ILE A 234 -29.89 -19.22 -35.12
C ILE A 234 -29.46 -18.97 -33.67
N HIS A 235 -28.60 -19.85 -33.17
CA HIS A 235 -27.95 -19.68 -31.88
C HIS A 235 -26.52 -19.21 -32.12
N ALA A 236 -26.24 -17.95 -31.76
CA ALA A 236 -24.90 -17.40 -31.72
C ALA A 236 -24.47 -17.12 -30.27
N LEU A 237 -23.16 -17.20 -30.03
CA LEU A 237 -22.52 -16.96 -28.75
C LEU A 237 -21.35 -16.01 -28.97
N ASP A 238 -21.17 -15.10 -28.03
CA ASP A 238 -20.04 -14.19 -27.97
C ASP A 238 -19.41 -14.33 -26.57
N ALA A 239 -18.09 -14.33 -26.50
CA ALA A 239 -17.38 -14.56 -25.24
C ALA A 239 -17.24 -13.29 -24.39
N ASP A 240 -17.38 -12.11 -25.01
CA ASP A 240 -17.29 -10.82 -24.34
C ASP A 240 -18.45 -10.63 -23.33
N SER A 241 -18.51 -9.47 -22.66
CA SER A 241 -19.57 -9.15 -21.71
C SER A 241 -20.41 -7.92 -22.07
N GLY A 242 -21.63 -7.90 -21.53
CA GLY A 242 -22.52 -6.73 -21.64
C GLY A 242 -22.89 -6.40 -23.09
N TYR A 243 -22.64 -5.15 -23.50
CA TYR A 243 -22.95 -4.69 -24.85
C TYR A 243 -22.06 -5.33 -25.92
N ASN A 244 -20.85 -5.77 -25.57
CA ASN A 244 -19.93 -6.39 -26.53
C ASN A 244 -20.43 -7.77 -26.98
N ALA A 245 -21.09 -8.50 -26.07
CA ALA A 245 -21.80 -9.74 -26.37
C ALA A 245 -23.29 -9.57 -26.70
N TRP A 246 -23.77 -8.34 -26.97
CA TRP A 246 -25.16 -8.13 -27.38
C TRP A 246 -25.34 -8.44 -28.86
N LEU A 247 -26.03 -9.55 -29.14
CA LEU A 247 -26.22 -10.06 -30.49
C LEU A 247 -27.45 -9.45 -31.19
N SER A 248 -27.31 -9.22 -32.49
CA SER A 248 -28.42 -8.94 -33.39
C SER A 248 -28.28 -9.73 -34.69
N TYR A 249 -29.42 -10.17 -35.24
CA TYR A 249 -29.50 -11.02 -36.42
C TYR A 249 -30.09 -10.23 -37.59
N GLU A 250 -29.48 -10.37 -38.74
CA GLU A 250 -29.94 -9.74 -39.99
C GLU A 250 -29.75 -10.73 -41.14
N LEU A 251 -30.74 -10.79 -42.02
CA LEU A 251 -30.62 -11.52 -43.28
C LEU A 251 -29.84 -10.65 -44.25
N VAL A 252 -28.59 -11.04 -44.54
CA VAL A 252 -27.77 -10.39 -45.56
C VAL A 252 -28.27 -10.86 -46.93
N GLU A 253 -29.17 -10.09 -47.54
CA GLU A 253 -29.88 -10.52 -48.75
C GLU A 253 -29.08 -10.30 -50.04
N GLU A 254 -29.14 -11.31 -50.92
CA GLU A 254 -29.13 -11.14 -52.38
C GLU A 254 -30.42 -11.66 -53.04
N SER A 255 -31.49 -11.99 -52.31
CA SER A 255 -32.72 -12.50 -52.95
C SER A 255 -33.97 -12.18 -52.16
N HIS A 256 -34.86 -11.38 -52.76
CA HIS A 256 -36.26 -11.07 -52.41
C HIS A 256 -37.13 -12.30 -52.05
N GLY A 257 -36.76 -13.00 -50.98
CA GLY A 257 -37.38 -14.26 -50.56
C GLY A 257 -38.44 -14.03 -49.48
N PRO A 258 -39.29 -15.03 -49.18
CA PRO A 258 -40.33 -14.94 -48.16
C PRO A 258 -39.79 -15.05 -46.71
N TRP A 259 -38.49 -14.82 -46.50
CA TRP A 259 -37.80 -15.11 -45.26
C TRP A 259 -37.63 -13.86 -44.41
N THR A 260 -37.85 -13.99 -43.12
CA THR A 260 -37.58 -12.97 -42.11
C THR A 260 -36.73 -13.58 -41.01
N VAL A 261 -35.98 -12.73 -40.30
CA VAL A 261 -35.30 -13.13 -39.06
C VAL A 261 -35.66 -12.13 -37.97
N GLY A 262 -35.99 -12.64 -36.79
CA GLY A 262 -36.17 -11.83 -35.60
C GLY A 262 -34.84 -11.27 -35.14
N GLN A 263 -34.72 -9.95 -35.14
CA GLN A 263 -33.48 -9.22 -34.87
C GLN A 263 -32.78 -9.64 -33.56
N TYR A 264 -33.52 -10.04 -32.53
CA TYR A 264 -32.95 -10.44 -31.23
C TYR A 264 -33.27 -11.89 -30.84
N SER A 265 -34.18 -12.56 -31.56
CA SER A 265 -34.52 -13.96 -31.29
C SER A 265 -33.70 -14.93 -32.13
N GLY A 266 -33.26 -14.51 -33.32
CA GLY A 266 -32.65 -15.39 -34.31
C GLY A 266 -33.64 -16.41 -34.92
N GLU A 267 -34.95 -16.19 -34.74
CA GLU A 267 -36.05 -17.01 -35.28
C GLU A 267 -36.51 -16.54 -36.66
#